data_AF-A0A7Y3NX45-F1
#
_entry.id   AF-A0A7Y3NX45-F1
#
_cell.length_a   1.000
_cell.length_b   1.000
_cell.length_c   1.000
_cell.angle_alpha   90.00
_cell.angle_beta   90.00
_cell.angle_gamma   90.00
#
_symmetry.space_group_name_H-M   'P 1'
#
loop_
_entity.id
_entity.type
_entity.pdbx_description
1 polymer ?
#
loop_
_entity_poly.entity_id
_entity_poly.type
_entity_poly.pdbx_seq_one_letter_code
_entity_poly.pdbx_strand_id
1 'polypeptide(L)'
;MASEQDLILDELEKITENVTQALVDHDTKSLSELVVQQVQWAKKLQAYDKILINKERIVGLISRVQTQQLLAQQALSVSDFFLEKMMEARAFNQMG
;
A
#
# COMPACT_ATOMS: atom_id res chain seq x y z
N MET A 1 -28.24 13.10 4.44
CA MET A 1 -26.86 13.56 4.74
C MET A 1 -26.02 12.31 4.91
N ALA A 2 -24.84 12.22 4.29
CA ALA A 2 -23.94 11.08 4.48
C ALA A 2 -23.46 11.04 5.93
N SER A 3 -23.29 9.84 6.51
CA SER A 3 -22.75 9.74 7.87
C SER A 3 -21.26 10.10 7.86
N GLU A 4 -20.71 10.55 8.99
CA GLU A 4 -19.26 10.81 9.11
C GLU A 4 -18.43 9.55 8.80
N GLN A 5 -18.97 8.37 9.15
CA GLN A 5 -18.39 7.08 8.80
C GLN A 5 -18.33 6.85 7.28
N ASP A 6 -19.37 7.23 6.53
CA ASP A 6 -19.37 7.13 5.07
C ASP A 6 -18.31 8.04 4.45
N LEU A 7 -18.14 9.26 4.97
CA LEU A 7 -17.11 10.19 4.50
C LEU A 7 -15.69 9.66 4.75
N ILE A 8 -15.45 9.05 5.91
CA ILE A 8 -14.17 8.39 6.21
C ILE A 8 -13.92 7.22 5.27
N LEU A 9 -14.96 6.43 4.98
CA LEU A 9 -14.87 5.29 4.08
C LEU A 9 -14.57 5.75 2.65
N ASP A 10 -15.24 6.80 2.17
CA ASP A 10 -15.00 7.41 0.85
C ASP A 10 -13.55 7.91 0.72
N GLU A 11 -13.04 8.63 1.72
CA GLU A 11 -11.65 9.10 1.72
C GLU A 11 -10.65 7.95 1.81
N LEU A 12 -10.97 6.89 2.57
CA LEU A 12 -10.13 5.69 2.64
C LEU A 12 -10.10 4.92 1.31
N GLU A 13 -11.21 4.85 0.58
CA GLU A 13 -11.25 4.24 -0.76
C GLU A 13 -10.45 5.06 -1.75
N LYS A 14 -10.61 6.37 -1.74
CA LYS A 14 -9.86 7.29 -2.61
C LYS A 14 -8.36 7.21 -2.35
N ILE A 15 -7.92 7.28 -1.10
CA ILE A 15 -6.49 7.20 -0.79
C ILE A 15 -5.92 5.82 -1.11
N THR A 16 -6.72 4.74 -0.95
CA THR A 16 -6.32 3.40 -1.36
C THR A 16 -6.12 3.32 -2.86
N GLU A 17 -7.01 3.90 -3.66
CA GLU A 17 -6.84 3.96 -5.11
C GLU A 17 -5.56 4.73 -5.49
N ASN A 18 -5.32 5.88 -4.85
CA ASN A 18 -4.12 6.68 -5.10
C ASN A 18 -2.82 5.94 -4.75
N VAL A 19 -2.81 5.15 -3.67
CA VAL A 19 -1.65 4.29 -3.32
C VAL A 19 -1.41 3.25 -4.41
N THR A 20 -2.46 2.59 -4.90
CA THR A 20 -2.34 1.63 -6.01
C THR A 20 -1.78 2.31 -7.25
N GLN A 21 -2.30 3.48 -7.61
CA GLN A 21 -1.83 4.22 -8.78
C GLN A 21 -0.37 4.63 -8.65
N ALA A 22 0.06 5.14 -7.48
CA ALA A 22 1.46 5.49 -7.24
C ALA A 22 2.41 4.28 -7.33
N LEU A 23 1.96 3.09 -6.90
CA LEU A 23 2.71 1.85 -7.08
C LEU A 23 2.86 1.48 -8.57
N VAL A 24 1.79 1.63 -9.35
CA VAL A 24 1.78 1.36 -10.80
C VAL A 24 2.64 2.36 -11.57
N ASP A 25 2.55 3.64 -11.23
CA ASP A 25 3.30 4.73 -11.88
C ASP A 25 4.76 4.81 -11.41
N HIS A 26 5.16 3.95 -10.47
CA HIS A 26 6.48 3.95 -9.85
C HIS A 26 6.82 5.28 -9.13
N ASP A 27 5.80 6.04 -8.70
CA ASP A 27 5.95 7.30 -7.96
C ASP A 27 6.25 7.02 -6.48
N THR A 28 7.51 6.68 -6.22
CA THR A 28 8.01 6.41 -4.87
C THR A 28 8.00 7.64 -3.96
N LYS A 29 8.01 8.85 -4.52
CA LYS A 29 8.07 10.10 -3.73
C LYS A 29 6.73 10.32 -3.02
N SER A 30 5.64 10.29 -3.78
CA SER A 30 4.29 10.48 -3.23
C SER A 30 3.77 9.23 -2.51
N LEU A 31 4.23 8.03 -2.86
CA LEU A 31 3.79 6.78 -2.23
C LEU A 31 3.93 6.79 -0.70
N SER A 32 5.05 7.32 -0.18
CA SER A 32 5.30 7.38 1.26
C SER A 32 4.26 8.23 2.00
N GLU A 33 3.93 9.40 1.46
CA GLU A 33 2.92 10.31 2.01
C GLU A 33 1.51 9.72 1.92
N LEU A 34 1.19 9.06 0.80
CA LEU A 34 -0.11 8.42 0.57
C LEU A 34 -0.34 7.25 1.54
N VAL A 35 0.67 6.42 1.78
CA VAL A 35 0.59 5.31 2.76
C VAL A 35 0.37 5.84 4.17
N VAL A 36 1.05 6.93 4.56
CA VAL A 36 0.82 7.56 5.87
C VAL A 36 -0.62 8.03 6.00
N GLN A 37 -1.17 8.70 4.98
CA GLN A 37 -2.56 9.14 4.96
C GLN A 37 -3.55 7.96 5.00
N GLN A 38 -3.28 6.89 4.25
CA GLN A 38 -4.11 5.68 4.25
C GLN A 38 -4.18 5.05 5.65
N VAL A 39 -3.05 4.97 6.37
CA VAL A 39 -3.01 4.47 7.75
C VAL A 39 -3.78 5.41 8.71
N GLN A 40 -3.68 6.73 8.53
CA GLN A 40 -4.44 7.69 9.33
C GLN A 40 -5.95 7.52 9.15
N TRP A 41 -6.43 7.36 7.91
CA TRP A 41 -7.85 7.13 7.63
C TRP A 41 -8.33 5.76 8.13
N ALA A 42 -7.52 4.70 8.00
CA ALA A 42 -7.83 3.39 8.55
C ALA A 42 -7.97 3.44 10.09
N LYS A 43 -7.08 4.17 10.78
CA LYS A 43 -7.18 4.39 12.24
C LYS A 43 -8.42 5.18 12.62
N LYS A 44 -8.78 6.23 11.86
CA LYS A 44 -10.03 6.98 12.06
C LYS A 44 -11.24 6.06 11.92
N LEU A 45 -11.28 5.22 10.90
CA LEU A 45 -12.37 4.25 10.70
C LEU A 45 -12.45 3.24 11.86
N GLN A 46 -11.31 2.76 12.35
CA GLN A 46 -11.24 1.83 13.49
C GLN A 46 -11.75 2.44 14.81
N ALA A 47 -11.63 3.76 14.98
CA ALA A 47 -12.09 4.44 16.18
C ALA A 47 -13.63 4.51 16.30
N TYR A 48 -14.37 4.22 15.22
CA TYR A 48 -15.84 4.11 15.27
C TYR A 48 -16.24 2.73 15.81
N ASP A 49 -16.80 2.71 17.03
CA ASP A 49 -17.13 1.50 17.76
C ASP A 49 -18.41 0.81 17.23
N LYS A 50 -18.28 -0.51 17.01
CA LYS A 50 -19.27 -1.61 16.99
C LYS A 50 -20.22 -1.90 15.82
N ILE A 51 -20.57 -0.97 14.93
CA ILE A 51 -21.33 -1.35 13.72
C ILE A 51 -20.69 -0.68 12.52
N LEU A 52 -19.83 -1.43 11.85
CA LEU A 52 -19.38 -1.07 10.51
C LEU A 52 -20.58 -1.15 9.57
N ILE A 53 -21.15 0.01 9.27
CA ILE A 53 -22.09 0.17 8.17
C ILE A 53 -21.25 -0.06 6.89
N ASN A 54 -21.76 -0.87 5.96
CA ASN A 54 -21.08 -1.23 4.71
C ASN A 54 -19.88 -2.21 4.83
N LYS A 55 -20.09 -3.37 5.48
CA LYS A 55 -19.09 -4.46 5.59
C LYS A 55 -18.47 -4.88 4.25
N GLU A 56 -19.25 -4.90 3.18
CA GLU A 56 -18.78 -5.27 1.84
C GLU A 56 -17.70 -4.33 1.31
N ARG A 57 -17.92 -3.01 1.44
CA ARG A 57 -16.93 -1.99 1.08
C ARG A 57 -15.63 -2.16 1.86
N ILE A 58 -15.74 -2.50 3.14
CA ILE A 58 -14.59 -2.73 4.02
C ILE A 58 -13.84 -3.99 3.63
N VAL A 59 -14.53 -5.07 3.30
CA VAL A 59 -13.88 -6.29 2.77
C VAL A 59 -13.15 -5.98 1.46
N GLY A 60 -13.76 -5.20 0.55
CA GLY A 60 -13.12 -4.75 -0.68
C GLY A 60 -11.88 -3.87 -0.43
N LEU A 61 -11.94 -2.97 0.55
CA LEU A 61 -10.79 -2.18 0.99
C LEU A 61 -9.66 -3.06 1.53
N ILE A 62 -9.98 -4.02 2.39
CA ILE A 62 -8.98 -4.96 2.94
C ILE A 62 -8.29 -5.74 1.82
N SER A 63 -9.06 -6.25 0.85
CA SER A 63 -8.50 -6.98 -0.30
C SER A 63 -7.57 -6.11 -1.15
N ARG A 64 -7.92 -4.83 -1.38
CA ARG A 64 -7.05 -3.88 -2.09
C ARG A 64 -5.77 -3.57 -1.32
N VAL A 65 -5.85 -3.34 -0.01
CA VAL A 65 -4.68 -3.11 0.84
C VAL A 65 -3.76 -4.33 0.88
N GLN A 66 -4.32 -5.55 0.97
CA GLN A 66 -3.53 -6.79 0.88
C GLN A 66 -2.81 -6.92 -0.46
N THR A 67 -3.47 -6.53 -1.55
CA THR A 67 -2.85 -6.51 -2.89
C THR A 67 -1.69 -5.52 -2.94
N GLN A 68 -1.83 -4.32 -2.38
CA GLN A 68 -0.76 -3.32 -2.28
C GLN A 68 0.45 -3.86 -1.50
N GLN A 69 0.20 -4.54 -0.38
CA GLN A 69 1.24 -5.17 0.44
C GLN A 69 1.98 -6.26 -0.33
N LEU A 70 1.26 -7.10 -1.08
CA LEU A 70 1.86 -8.14 -1.91
C LEU A 70 2.74 -7.55 -3.01
N LEU A 71 2.28 -6.50 -3.70
CA LEU A 71 3.07 -5.81 -4.74
C LEU A 71 4.37 -5.22 -4.16
N ALA A 72 4.29 -4.58 -2.98
CA ALA A 72 5.46 -4.05 -2.30
C ALA A 72 6.46 -5.16 -1.90
N GLN A 73 5.97 -6.29 -1.39
CA GLN A 73 6.81 -7.44 -1.04
C GLN A 73 7.49 -8.05 -2.27
N GLN A 74 6.77 -8.19 -3.38
CA GLN A 74 7.33 -8.66 -4.64
C GLN A 74 8.43 -7.72 -5.15
N ALA A 75 8.20 -6.41 -5.12
CA ALA A 75 9.20 -5.42 -5.53
C ALA A 75 10.47 -5.48 -4.68
N LEU A 76 10.34 -5.66 -3.35
CA LEU A 76 11.49 -5.85 -2.45
C LEU A 76 12.24 -7.13 -2.78
N SER A 77 11.55 -8.27 -2.93
CA SER A 77 12.18 -9.55 -3.23
C SER A 77 12.95 -9.55 -4.55
N VAL A 78 12.41 -8.91 -5.59
CA VAL A 78 13.11 -8.75 -6.89
C VAL A 78 14.33 -7.83 -6.75
N SER A 79 14.21 -6.77 -5.96
CA SER A 79 15.33 -5.83 -5.70
C SER A 79 16.48 -6.53 -4.97
N ASP A 80 16.18 -7.33 -3.94
CA ASP A 80 17.17 -8.11 -3.19
C ASP A 80 17.90 -9.10 -4.10
N PHE A 81 17.15 -9.85 -4.91
CA PHE A 81 17.75 -10.79 -5.88
C PHE A 81 18.66 -10.08 -6.89
N PHE A 82 18.23 -8.91 -7.40
CA PHE A 82 19.06 -8.14 -8.32
C PHE A 82 20.38 -7.68 -7.68
N LEU A 83 20.32 -7.22 -6.43
CA LEU A 83 21.52 -6.81 -5.68
C LEU A 83 22.46 -7.99 -5.44
N GLU A 84 21.94 -9.16 -5.09
CA GLU A 84 22.71 -10.40 -4.94
C GLU A 84 23.49 -10.71 -6.24
N LYS A 85 22.82 -10.69 -7.40
CA LYS A 85 23.47 -10.95 -8.69
C LYS A 85 24.51 -9.92 -9.09
N MET A 86 24.27 -8.65 -8.77
CA MET A 86 25.26 -7.59 -8.96
C MET A 86 26.52 -7.79 -8.11
N MET A 87 26.36 -8.27 -6.87
CA MET A 87 27.48 -8.56 -5.97
C MET A 87 28.29 -9.77 -6.44
N GLU A 88 27.63 -10.86 -6.87
CA GLU A 88 28.29 -12.02 -7.48
C GLU A 88 29.16 -11.63 -8.69
N ALA A 89 28.59 -10.82 -9.60
CA ALA A 89 29.31 -10.36 -10.80
C ALA A 89 30.52 -9.48 -10.45
N ARG A 90 30.42 -8.61 -9.43
CA ARG A 90 31.56 -7.80 -8.97
C ARG A 90 32.67 -8.67 -8.37
N ALA A 91 32.32 -9.68 -7.57
CA ALA A 91 33.29 -10.58 -6.97
C ALA A 91 34.07 -11.36 -8.04
N PHE A 92 33.39 -11.83 -9.08
CA PHE A 92 34.01 -12.52 -10.21
C PHE A 92 35.03 -11.63 -10.95
N ASN A 93 34.68 -10.37 -11.23
CA ASN A 93 35.56 -9.42 -11.92
C ASN A 93 36.77 -8.96 -11.10
N GLN A 94 36.80 -9.21 -9.79
CA GLN A 94 37.97 -8.91 -8.92
C GLN A 94 38.93 -10.10 -8.76
N MET A 95 38.52 -11.30 -9.19
CA MET A 95 39.33 -12.53 -9.11
C MET A 95 40.02 -12.89 -10.44
N GLY A 96 39.69 -12.22 -11.54
CA GLY A 96 40.37 -12.33 -12.85
C GLY A 96 41.27 -11.14 -13.12
#